data_AF-A0A920TYM2-F1
#
_entry.id   AF-A0A920TYM2-F1
#
_cell.length_a   1.000
_cell.length_b   1.000
_cell.length_c   1.000
_cell.angle_alpha   90.00
_cell.angle_beta   90.00
_cell.angle_gamma   90.00
#
_symmetry.space_group_name_H-M   'P 1'
#
loop_
_entity.id
_entity.type
_entity.pdbx_description
1 polymer ?
#
loop_
_entity_poly.entity_id
_entity_poly.type
_entity_poly.pdbx_seq_one_letter_code
_entity_poly.pdbx_strand_id
1 'polypeptide(L)'
;MQPTNTKDPQYYHKVVDCQWGCPAHTDVPGYIRHIAQGEYTQAYLLNRESNVFPGILGRVCDRPCEPVCRRVRVEEEPVAICRLKRVAGDLKADFKEHLPPIPKKKNGKRIALIGAGCASLTVANDLLPLGYEIDIFESLPKDGRVN
;
A
#
# COMPACT_ATOMS: atom_id res chain seq x y z
N MET A 1 -29.85 5.41 17.99
CA MET A 1 -28.43 5.25 17.64
C MET A 1 -27.72 4.67 18.85
N GLN A 2 -26.93 3.60 18.71
CA GLN A 2 -26.15 3.12 19.86
C GLN A 2 -24.95 4.05 20.12
N PRO A 3 -24.56 4.29 21.39
CA PRO A 3 -23.38 5.09 21.72
C PRO A 3 -22.11 4.48 21.14
N THR A 4 -21.14 5.35 20.82
CA THR A 4 -19.78 4.93 20.43
C THR A 4 -19.15 4.12 21.55
N ASN A 5 -18.65 2.91 21.24
CA ASN A 5 -17.93 2.10 22.21
C ASN A 5 -16.48 2.61 22.35
N THR A 6 -16.26 3.54 23.26
CA THR A 6 -14.94 4.12 23.51
C THR A 6 -13.99 3.22 24.32
N LYS A 7 -14.50 2.10 24.86
CA LYS A 7 -13.73 1.16 25.68
C LYS A 7 -12.96 0.13 24.84
N ASP A 8 -13.34 -0.06 23.59
CA ASP A 8 -12.70 -0.98 22.66
C ASP A 8 -11.94 -0.18 21.58
N PRO A 9 -10.60 -0.18 21.59
CA PRO A 9 -9.80 0.49 20.57
C PRO A 9 -10.13 0.05 19.14
N GLN A 10 -10.58 -1.19 18.96
CA GLN A 10 -10.95 -1.75 17.66
C GLN A 10 -12.18 -1.05 17.06
N TYR A 11 -13.03 -0.45 17.90
CA TYR A 11 -14.15 0.37 17.45
C TYR A 11 -13.68 1.54 16.58
N TYR A 12 -12.62 2.24 16.98
CA TYR A 12 -12.10 3.40 16.24
C TYR A 12 -11.50 3.01 14.88
N HIS A 13 -10.83 1.84 14.81
CA HIS A 13 -10.32 1.31 13.54
C HIS A 13 -11.44 0.94 12.55
N LYS A 14 -12.59 0.50 13.06
CA LYS A 14 -13.75 0.15 12.22
C LYS A 14 -14.50 1.38 11.67
N VAL A 15 -14.25 2.59 12.17
CA VAL A 15 -14.99 3.80 11.73
C VAL A 15 -14.73 4.17 10.26
N VAL A 16 -13.64 3.67 9.68
CA VAL A 16 -13.26 3.86 8.27
C VAL A 16 -13.41 2.56 7.51
N ASP A 17 -14.65 2.22 7.14
CA ASP A 17 -15.00 0.92 6.52
C ASP A 17 -14.10 0.53 5.34
N CYS A 18 -13.75 1.46 4.45
CA CYS A 18 -12.90 1.15 3.29
C CYS A 18 -11.45 0.80 3.67
N GLN A 19 -10.91 1.42 4.73
CA GLN A 19 -9.60 1.08 5.28
C GLN A 19 -9.66 -0.25 6.04
N TRP A 20 -10.75 -0.49 6.78
CA TRP A 20 -10.97 -1.76 7.48
C TRP A 20 -11.15 -2.93 6.51
N GLY A 21 -11.87 -2.73 5.40
CA GLY A 21 -12.06 -3.74 4.36
C GLY A 21 -10.83 -3.98 3.48
N CYS A 22 -9.80 -3.13 3.56
CA CYS A 22 -8.54 -3.37 2.88
C CYS A 22 -7.66 -4.31 3.72
N PRO A 23 -7.19 -5.46 3.19
CA PRO A 23 -6.29 -6.37 3.92
C PRO A 23 -4.97 -5.72 4.35
N ALA A 24 -4.52 -4.70 3.62
CA ALA A 24 -3.32 -3.93 3.94
C ALA A 24 -3.60 -2.73 4.86
N HIS A 25 -4.85 -2.51 5.28
CA HIS A 25 -5.27 -1.35 6.09
C HIS A 25 -4.80 0.01 5.55
N THR A 26 -4.74 0.14 4.23
CA THR A 26 -4.28 1.35 3.56
C THR A 26 -5.20 2.54 3.86
N ASP A 27 -4.61 3.73 4.06
CA ASP A 27 -5.35 4.97 4.32
C ASP A 27 -6.08 5.47 3.07
N VAL A 28 -7.22 4.83 2.76
CA VAL A 28 -8.05 5.15 1.61
C VAL A 28 -8.50 6.60 1.58
N PRO A 29 -9.08 7.17 2.66
CA PRO A 29 -9.48 8.57 2.65
C PRO A 29 -8.31 9.53 2.43
N GLY A 30 -7.17 9.27 3.06
CA GLY A 30 -6.00 10.14 3.00
C GLY A 30 -5.44 10.27 1.58
N TYR A 31 -5.22 9.16 0.88
CA TYR A 31 -4.66 9.28 -0.48
C TYR A 31 -5.68 9.81 -1.48
N ILE A 32 -6.99 9.58 -1.28
CA ILE A 32 -8.03 10.17 -2.14
C ILE A 32 -8.08 11.68 -1.96
N ARG A 33 -7.85 12.18 -0.74
CA ARG A 33 -7.73 13.62 -0.47
C ARG A 33 -6.56 14.24 -1.26
N HIS A 34 -5.39 13.61 -1.22
CA HIS A 34 -4.24 14.06 -2.02
C HIS A 34 -4.55 14.05 -3.53
N ILE A 35 -5.22 13.00 -4.04
CA ILE A 35 -5.65 12.95 -5.45
C ILE A 35 -6.58 14.13 -5.79
N ALA A 36 -7.55 14.43 -4.93
CA ALA A 36 -8.48 15.55 -5.13
C ALA A 36 -7.77 16.91 -5.14
N GLN A 37 -6.60 17.02 -4.52
CA GLN A 37 -5.76 18.22 -4.50
C GLN A 37 -4.74 18.25 -5.66
N GLY A 38 -4.71 17.23 -6.53
CA GLY A 38 -3.72 17.09 -7.60
C GLY A 38 -2.34 16.63 -7.11
N GLU A 39 -2.21 16.22 -5.85
CA GLU A 39 -0.96 15.83 -5.20
C GLU A 39 -0.67 14.33 -5.42
N TYR A 40 -0.57 13.91 -6.69
CA TYR A 40 -0.49 12.48 -7.05
C TYR A 40 0.71 11.74 -6.46
N THR A 41 1.87 12.41 -6.35
CA THR A 41 3.06 11.81 -5.72
C THR A 41 2.82 11.56 -4.22
N GLN A 42 2.17 12.49 -3.50
CA GLN A 42 1.85 12.30 -2.08
C GLN A 42 0.80 11.19 -1.89
N ALA A 43 -0.21 11.16 -2.76
CA ALA A 43 -1.18 10.06 -2.77
C ALA A 43 -0.50 8.70 -3.00
N TYR A 44 0.47 8.64 -3.91
CA TYR A 44 1.23 7.42 -4.16
C TYR A 44 2.09 7.00 -2.96
N LEU A 45 2.81 7.95 -2.35
CA LEU A 45 3.64 7.69 -1.17
C LEU A 45 2.81 7.21 0.02
N LEU A 46 1.66 7.84 0.29
CA LEU A 46 0.76 7.43 1.36
C LEU A 46 0.18 6.02 1.12
N ASN A 47 -0.21 5.69 -0.11
CA ASN A 47 -0.57 4.30 -0.46
C ASN A 47 0.58 3.33 -0.19
N ARG A 48 1.82 3.76 -0.49
CA ARG A 48 3.01 2.94 -0.42
C ARG A 48 3.37 2.53 1.00
N GLU A 49 2.99 3.32 2.00
CA GLU A 49 3.27 3.03 3.42
C GLU A 49 2.73 1.67 3.85
N SER A 50 1.54 1.28 3.37
CA SER A 50 0.93 -0.01 3.72
C SER A 50 1.17 -1.10 2.66
N ASN A 51 1.53 -0.72 1.44
CA ASN A 51 1.81 -1.69 0.38
C ASN A 51 2.77 -1.10 -0.67
N VAL A 52 3.92 -1.74 -0.86
CA VAL A 52 5.00 -1.21 -1.72
C VAL A 52 4.70 -1.23 -3.22
N PHE A 53 3.54 -1.76 -3.65
CA PHE A 53 3.12 -1.85 -5.06
C PHE A 53 1.79 -1.13 -5.39
N PRO A 54 1.59 0.16 -5.06
CA PRO A 54 0.30 0.83 -5.33
C PRO A 54 -0.10 0.81 -6.81
N GLY A 55 0.87 0.95 -7.72
CA GLY A 55 0.62 0.95 -9.17
C GLY A 55 0.13 -0.39 -9.73
N ILE A 56 0.60 -1.50 -9.15
CA ILE A 56 0.13 -2.86 -9.48
C ILE A 56 -1.27 -3.06 -8.91
N LEU A 57 -1.46 -2.73 -7.62
CA LEU A 57 -2.76 -2.89 -6.96
C LEU A 57 -3.86 -2.04 -7.60
N GLY A 58 -3.56 -0.87 -8.15
CA GLY A 58 -4.54 -0.09 -8.93
C GLY A 58 -5.05 -0.81 -10.21
N ARG A 59 -4.44 -1.93 -10.59
CA ARG A 59 -4.80 -2.72 -11.78
C ARG A 59 -5.38 -4.08 -11.45
N VAL A 60 -4.84 -4.75 -10.44
CA VAL A 60 -5.16 -6.16 -10.15
C VAL A 60 -5.92 -6.37 -8.85
N CYS A 61 -6.12 -5.34 -8.03
CA CYS A 61 -6.80 -5.51 -6.73
C CYS A 61 -8.27 -5.92 -6.91
N ASP A 62 -8.70 -6.90 -6.11
CA ASP A 62 -10.10 -7.40 -6.02
C ASP A 62 -11.08 -6.42 -5.37
N ARG A 63 -10.59 -5.26 -4.93
CA ARG A 63 -11.38 -4.13 -4.41
C ARG A 63 -12.26 -4.45 -3.18
N PRO A 64 -11.77 -5.19 -2.15
CA PRO A 64 -12.58 -5.51 -0.98
C PRO A 64 -13.03 -4.28 -0.17
N CYS A 65 -12.38 -3.13 -0.39
CA CYS A 65 -12.71 -1.85 0.22
C CYS A 65 -13.91 -1.13 -0.42
N GLU A 66 -14.29 -1.45 -1.66
CA GLU A 66 -15.37 -0.76 -2.38
C GLU A 66 -16.78 -1.21 -1.92
N PRO A 67 -17.07 -2.52 -1.74
CA PRO A 67 -18.39 -2.98 -1.26
C PRO A 67 -18.76 -2.45 0.13
N VAL A 68 -17.76 -2.15 0.97
CA VAL A 68 -17.95 -1.61 2.32
C VAL A 68 -17.87 -0.08 2.37
N CYS A 69 -17.72 0.60 1.23
CA CYS A 69 -17.52 2.05 1.20
C CYS A 69 -18.72 2.79 1.80
N ARG A 70 -18.49 3.65 2.81
CA ARG A 70 -19.58 4.43 3.44
C ARG A 70 -20.41 5.27 2.46
N ARG A 71 -19.89 5.59 1.27
CA ARG A 71 -20.63 6.30 0.21
C ARG A 71 -21.91 5.57 -0.19
N VAL A 72 -21.93 4.23 -0.16
CA VAL A 72 -23.12 3.45 -0.52
C VAL A 72 -24.28 3.57 0.48
N ARG A 73 -24.05 4.24 1.62
CA ARG A 73 -25.10 4.54 2.60
C ARG A 73 -26.00 5.70 2.18
N VAL A 74 -25.55 6.50 1.21
CA VAL A 74 -26.23 7.72 0.73
C VAL A 74 -26.34 7.77 -0.79
N GLU A 75 -25.43 7.13 -1.52
CA GLU A 75 -25.43 7.02 -2.98
C GLU A 75 -25.56 5.55 -3.42
N GLU A 76 -25.87 5.30 -4.69
CA GLU A 76 -25.95 3.94 -5.24
C GLU A 76 -24.56 3.30 -5.46
N GLU A 77 -23.56 4.10 -5.84
CA GLU A 77 -22.23 3.61 -6.21
C GLU A 77 -21.15 3.92 -5.16
N PRO A 78 -20.23 2.98 -4.88
CA PRO A 78 -19.08 3.25 -4.04
C PRO A 78 -18.10 4.18 -4.77
N VAL A 79 -17.15 4.74 -4.02
CA VAL A 79 -16.00 5.40 -4.64
C VAL A 79 -15.19 4.36 -5.43
N ALA A 80 -14.76 4.69 -6.65
CA ALA A 80 -13.88 3.85 -7.47
C ALA A 80 -12.43 3.84 -6.96
N ILE A 81 -12.24 3.38 -5.72
CA ILE A 81 -11.01 3.40 -4.93
C ILE A 81 -9.83 2.78 -5.71
N CYS A 82 -10.04 1.62 -6.33
CA CYS A 82 -8.98 0.93 -7.09
C CYS A 82 -8.52 1.75 -8.30
N ARG A 83 -9.44 2.41 -9.00
CA ARG A 83 -9.12 3.28 -10.14
C ARG A 83 -8.37 4.54 -9.70
N LEU A 84 -8.77 5.14 -8.58
CA LEU A 84 -8.05 6.29 -7.99
C LEU A 84 -6.62 5.91 -7.57
N LYS A 85 -6.43 4.72 -6.99
CA LYS A 85 -5.09 4.19 -6.71
C LYS A 85 -4.24 4.08 -7.98
N ARG A 86 -4.83 3.63 -9.09
CA ARG A 86 -4.15 3.63 -10.40
C ARG A 86 -3.77 5.03 -10.84
N VAL A 87 -4.66 6.02 -10.70
CA VAL A 87 -4.35 7.42 -11.05
C VAL A 87 -3.12 7.92 -10.29
N ALA A 88 -3.04 7.69 -8.98
CA ALA A 88 -1.85 8.04 -8.20
C ALA A 88 -0.59 7.32 -8.70
N GLY A 89 -0.70 6.03 -9.02
CA GLY A 89 0.40 5.24 -9.58
C GLY A 89 0.89 5.72 -10.96
N ASP A 90 -0.02 6.17 -11.81
CA ASP A 90 0.24 6.58 -13.19
C ASP A 90 0.73 8.03 -13.29
N LEU A 91 0.27 8.92 -12.40
CA LEU A 91 0.55 10.36 -12.45
C LEU A 91 1.62 10.85 -11.45
N LYS A 92 2.13 9.99 -10.57
CA LYS A 92 3.24 10.37 -9.68
C LYS A 92 4.47 10.82 -10.49
N ALA A 93 5.20 11.79 -9.95
CA ALA A 93 6.56 12.11 -10.39
C ALA A 93 7.57 11.04 -9.89
N ASP A 94 8.85 11.21 -10.21
CA ASP A 94 9.90 10.43 -9.54
C ASP A 94 9.84 10.70 -8.04
N PHE A 95 9.96 9.64 -7.25
CA PHE A 95 9.77 9.65 -5.81
C PHE A 95 10.94 9.02 -5.05
N LYS A 96 12.03 8.65 -5.74
CA LYS A 96 13.20 8.00 -5.13
C LYS A 96 13.78 8.80 -3.95
N GLU A 97 13.76 10.12 -4.03
CA GLU A 97 14.26 11.01 -2.97
C GLU A 97 13.41 10.95 -1.68
N HIS A 98 12.16 10.51 -1.78
CA HIS A 98 11.28 10.29 -0.63
C HIS A 98 11.47 8.91 0.02
N LEU A 99 12.24 8.02 -0.60
CA LEU A 99 12.51 6.70 -0.04
C LEU A 99 13.57 6.78 1.06
N PRO A 100 13.43 5.98 2.13
CA PRO A 100 14.42 5.95 3.19
C PRO A 100 15.78 5.51 2.61
N PRO A 101 16.87 6.22 2.93
CA PRO A 101 18.17 5.91 2.37
C PRO A 101 18.67 4.56 2.89
N ILE A 102 19.32 3.80 2.02
CA ILE A 102 19.98 2.57 2.40
C ILE A 102 21.34 2.93 3.02
N PRO A 103 21.62 2.53 4.28
CA PRO A 103 22.89 2.86 4.91
C PRO A 103 24.05 2.14 4.21
N LYS A 104 25.17 2.86 4.05
CA LYS A 104 26.41 2.32 3.47
C LYS A 104 27.03 1.26 4.38
N LYS A 105 27.04 1.49 5.69
CA LYS A 105 27.47 0.51 6.70
C LYS A 105 26.30 -0.40 7.03
N LYS A 106 26.44 -1.68 6.72
CA LYS A 106 25.44 -2.71 7.02
C LYS A 106 25.46 -3.10 8.50
N ASN A 107 24.35 -3.66 8.98
CA ASN A 107 24.18 -4.07 10.37
C ASN A 107 24.82 -5.43 10.70
N GLY A 108 25.51 -6.05 9.72
CA GLY A 108 26.20 -7.34 9.87
C GLY A 108 25.30 -8.57 9.75
N LYS A 109 24.00 -8.41 9.47
CA LYS A 109 23.05 -9.52 9.26
C LYS A 109 22.70 -9.65 7.78
N ARG A 110 22.66 -10.90 7.32
CA ARG A 110 22.39 -11.27 5.92
C ARG A 110 21.15 -12.15 5.82
N ILE A 111 20.28 -11.85 4.86
CA ILE A 111 18.98 -12.48 4.67
C ILE A 111 18.90 -12.97 3.22
N ALA A 112 18.62 -14.26 3.05
CA ALA A 112 18.33 -14.85 1.74
C ALA A 112 16.82 -14.92 1.52
N LEU A 113 16.36 -14.42 0.39
CA LEU A 113 14.95 -14.46 -0.04
C LEU A 113 14.84 -15.39 -1.25
N ILE A 114 13.91 -16.34 -1.20
CA ILE A 114 13.68 -17.30 -2.28
C ILE A 114 12.44 -16.86 -3.07
N GLY A 115 12.62 -16.60 -4.37
CA GLY A 115 11.65 -16.03 -5.30
C GLY A 115 11.69 -14.49 -5.33
N ALA A 116 11.63 -13.91 -6.53
CA ALA A 116 11.60 -12.47 -6.80
C ALA A 116 10.16 -11.96 -6.99
N GLY A 117 9.22 -12.50 -6.21
CA GLY A 117 7.82 -12.07 -6.20
C GLY A 117 7.55 -10.90 -5.25
N CYS A 118 6.30 -10.43 -5.20
CA CYS A 118 5.87 -9.31 -4.36
C CYS A 118 6.21 -9.51 -2.87
N ALA A 119 6.14 -10.73 -2.35
CA ALA A 119 6.46 -11.02 -0.96
C ALA A 119 7.93 -10.70 -0.64
N SER A 120 8.88 -11.30 -1.35
CA SER A 120 10.31 -11.06 -1.16
C SER A 120 10.70 -9.62 -1.43
N LEU A 121 10.14 -9.00 -2.47
CA LEU A 121 10.42 -7.60 -2.77
C LEU A 121 9.89 -6.63 -1.69
N THR A 122 8.79 -6.97 -1.02
CA THR A 122 8.31 -6.21 0.15
C THR A 122 9.27 -6.36 1.32
N VAL A 123 9.70 -7.58 1.64
CA VAL A 123 10.69 -7.84 2.70
C VAL A 123 12.00 -7.09 2.41
N ALA A 124 12.48 -7.12 1.16
CA ALA A 124 13.67 -6.38 0.76
C ALA A 124 13.50 -4.87 0.94
N ASN A 125 12.36 -4.31 0.52
CA ASN A 125 12.05 -2.90 0.70
C ASN A 125 12.16 -2.46 2.18
N ASP A 126 11.64 -3.28 3.09
CA ASP A 126 11.55 -2.91 4.51
C ASP A 126 12.88 -3.11 5.24
N LEU A 127 13.64 -4.15 4.88
CA LEU A 127 14.89 -4.49 5.56
C LEU A 127 16.13 -3.74 5.02
N LEU A 128 16.14 -3.34 3.75
CA LEU A 128 17.27 -2.60 3.17
C LEU A 128 17.57 -1.28 3.91
N PRO A 129 16.58 -0.42 4.23
CA PRO A 129 16.80 0.81 5.01
C PRO A 129 17.30 0.54 6.43
N LEU A 130 16.98 -0.61 7.02
CA LEU A 130 17.46 -1.04 8.33
C LEU A 130 18.90 -1.59 8.29
N GLY A 131 19.53 -1.58 7.11
CA GLY A 131 20.93 -1.94 6.92
C GLY A 131 21.22 -3.44 6.82
N TYR A 132 20.21 -4.26 6.57
CA TYR A 132 20.41 -5.68 6.27
C TYR A 132 21.07 -5.86 4.88
N GLU A 133 21.82 -6.94 4.74
CA GLU A 133 22.25 -7.46 3.45
C GLU A 133 21.19 -8.45 2.94
N ILE A 134 20.73 -8.27 1.71
CA ILE A 134 19.64 -9.05 1.11
C ILE A 134 20.18 -9.68 -0.18
N ASP A 135 20.03 -11.00 -0.29
CA ASP A 135 20.21 -11.74 -1.56
C ASP A 135 18.87 -12.33 -1.98
N ILE A 136 18.50 -12.17 -3.25
CA ILE A 136 17.27 -12.74 -3.82
C ILE A 136 17.65 -13.81 -4.84
N PHE A 137 17.14 -15.02 -4.64
CA PHE A 137 17.33 -16.16 -5.53
C PHE A 137 16.04 -16.43 -6.31
N GLU A 138 16.08 -16.30 -7.63
CA GLU A 138 14.94 -16.56 -8.51
C GLU A 138 15.29 -17.69 -9.48
N SER A 139 14.33 -18.60 -9.68
CA SER A 139 14.43 -19.74 -10.58
C SER A 139 14.15 -19.38 -12.04
N LEU A 140 13.30 -18.37 -12.27
CA LEU A 140 12.95 -17.89 -13.59
C LEU A 140 13.98 -16.88 -14.11
N PRO A 141 14.24 -16.83 -15.43
CA PRO A 141 15.16 -15.86 -16.02
C PRO A 141 14.66 -14.41 -15.98
N LYS A 142 13.43 -14.15 -15.50
CA LYS A 142 12.86 -12.82 -15.31
C LYS A 142 12.27 -12.70 -13.91
N ASP A 143 12.60 -11.60 -13.25
CA ASP A 143 12.06 -11.20 -11.95
C ASP A 143 10.58 -10.76 -12.06
N GLY A 144 9.76 -11.14 -11.07
CA GLY A 144 8.44 -10.53 -10.86
C GLY A 144 7.22 -11.06 -11.63
N ARG A 145 7.28 -12.22 -12.31
CA ARG A 145 6.08 -12.83 -12.93
C ARG A 145 5.38 -13.81 -11.99
N VAL A 146 4.07 -13.63 -11.80
CA VAL A 146 3.13 -14.73 -11.54
C VAL A 146 2.83 -15.38 -12.89
N ASN A 147 2.88 -16.72 -12.93
CA ASN A 147 2.72 -17.56 -14.13
C ASN A 147 1.66 -17.07 -15.12
#